data_AF-A0A9W6F9J7-F1
#
_entry.id   AF-A0A9W6F9J7-F1
#
_cell.length_a   1.000
_cell.length_b   1.000
_cell.length_c   1.000
_cell.angle_alpha   90.00
_cell.angle_beta   90.00
_cell.angle_gamma   90.00
#
_symmetry.space_group_name_H-M   'P 1'
#
loop_
_entity.id
_entity.type
_entity.pdbx_description
1 polymer ?
#
loop_
_entity_poly.entity_id
_entity_poly.type
_entity_poly.pdbx_seq_one_letter_code
_entity_poly.pdbx_strand_id
1 'polypeptide(L)'
;MTRQPAFLPCSSAAAATASPSSSRAQPASSPRSVAFLATAALFVFLAAATPATVTAAASNAQSVSLRGGLGLIQRQQQQQEQIPQQLALFPSSTSCERGAGTSPLRLSLDALASDAELGPLRRFCFRLENSGNCDPASKCCNLAAASASKIEFDVVADCKDALRSVTVNGLPSSYMYDTQQGVLRIDGLSASAAAAARTAGGDQICVFLDAASACPSLAQLCTPHALASATSSTGVAAPAAATACRYALFNTMQDCCPVSFVATSPPMMPPPPPPPPPTTTTTTTTTAAATTTAAAAFPAFRSDFPYCQCRREPAGSRLFAAAVPNATETLATGLTRLCFDVGLHAACADPTSPCCDFTLYKMEFEVDPSCADALAYTTIDGVQHVRFFQTAPHASIKVVNMNRPITAVNGTRVCLFLRPQCNSLSKLCAHHDGTCTVGLFNMPARRAATGAAAGAASCCPLSTIGL
;
A
#
# COMPACT_ATOMS: atom_id res chain seq x y z
N MET A 1 20.19 -44.22 -27.22
CA MET A 1 18.74 -44.03 -27.41
C MET A 1 18.36 -42.75 -26.70
N THR A 2 18.29 -41.66 -27.47
CA THR A 2 18.24 -40.28 -26.98
C THR A 2 16.80 -39.79 -27.16
N ARG A 3 16.10 -39.47 -26.07
CA ARG A 3 14.75 -38.87 -26.13
C ARG A 3 14.87 -37.37 -25.94
N GLN A 4 14.61 -36.62 -27.01
CA GLN A 4 14.29 -35.19 -26.95
C GLN A 4 12.96 -34.99 -26.22
N PRO A 5 12.85 -34.02 -25.28
CA PRO A 5 11.56 -33.48 -24.93
C PRO A 5 11.15 -32.41 -25.96
N ALA A 6 9.94 -32.58 -26.49
CA ALA A 6 9.29 -31.66 -27.40
C ALA A 6 8.93 -30.36 -26.66
N PHE A 7 9.40 -29.23 -27.18
CA PHE A 7 8.87 -27.91 -26.85
C PHE A 7 7.54 -27.70 -27.60
N LEU A 8 6.46 -27.48 -26.86
CA LEU A 8 5.19 -27.03 -27.40
C LEU A 8 5.13 -25.48 -27.37
N PRO A 9 4.89 -24.81 -28.51
CA PRO A 9 4.67 -23.35 -28.52
C PRO A 9 3.27 -23.00 -28.00
N CYS A 10 3.17 -21.94 -27.20
CA CYS A 10 1.90 -21.27 -26.90
C CYS A 10 1.41 -20.54 -28.15
N SER A 11 0.57 -21.23 -28.93
CA SER A 11 -0.17 -20.62 -30.03
C SER A 11 -1.29 -19.73 -29.49
N SER A 12 -1.24 -18.46 -29.92
CA SER A 12 -2.35 -17.53 -29.88
C SER A 12 -3.47 -17.99 -30.82
N ALA A 13 -4.63 -18.35 -30.28
CA ALA A 13 -5.85 -18.52 -31.05
C ALA A 13 -6.85 -17.41 -30.67
N ALA A 14 -6.85 -16.36 -31.49
CA ALA A 14 -7.95 -15.42 -31.58
C ALA A 14 -9.13 -16.12 -32.25
N ALA A 15 -10.24 -16.29 -31.52
CA ALA A 15 -11.52 -16.70 -32.10
C ALA A 15 -12.47 -15.50 -32.06
N ALA A 16 -12.59 -14.84 -33.22
CA ALA A 16 -13.65 -13.90 -33.50
C ALA A 16 -15.01 -14.60 -33.39
N THR A 17 -15.88 -14.09 -32.53
CA THR A 17 -17.30 -14.45 -32.51
C THR A 17 -18.09 -13.31 -33.12
N ALA A 18 -18.56 -13.55 -34.34
CA ALA A 18 -19.54 -12.74 -35.03
C ALA A 18 -20.85 -12.70 -34.23
N SER A 19 -21.37 -11.49 -33.98
CA SER A 19 -22.74 -11.30 -33.49
C SER A 19 -23.65 -10.93 -34.66
N PRO A 20 -24.85 -11.53 -34.77
CA PRO A 20 -25.76 -11.24 -35.86
C PRO A 20 -26.54 -9.94 -35.62
N SER A 21 -26.66 -9.19 -36.71
CA SER A 21 -27.57 -8.09 -36.94
C SER A 21 -29.02 -8.44 -36.57
N SER A 22 -29.59 -7.70 -35.62
CA SER A 22 -31.05 -7.63 -35.44
C SER A 22 -31.50 -6.20 -35.71
N SER A 23 -32.14 -6.06 -36.87
CA SER A 23 -32.86 -4.88 -37.33
C SER A 23 -34.13 -4.69 -36.50
N ARG A 24 -34.20 -3.60 -35.73
CA ARG A 24 -35.48 -3.09 -35.23
C ARG A 24 -35.65 -1.65 -35.65
N ALA A 25 -36.61 -1.45 -36.55
CA ALA A 25 -37.09 -0.16 -36.99
C ALA A 25 -37.56 0.68 -35.80
N GLN A 26 -37.10 1.93 -35.73
CA GLN A 26 -37.75 2.98 -34.95
C GLN A 26 -38.28 4.05 -35.92
N PRO A 27 -39.52 4.54 -35.72
CA PRO A 27 -40.09 5.58 -36.55
C PRO A 27 -39.54 6.97 -36.18
N ALA A 28 -39.37 7.78 -37.21
CA ALA A 28 -39.11 9.20 -37.14
C ALA A 28 -40.26 9.95 -36.44
N SER A 29 -39.93 10.92 -35.58
CA SER A 29 -40.36 12.32 -35.78
C SER A 29 -40.00 13.24 -34.60
N SER A 30 -39.46 14.40 -35.00
CA SER A 30 -39.73 15.74 -34.46
C SER A 30 -38.66 16.40 -33.57
N PRO A 31 -38.05 17.51 -34.04
CA PRO A 31 -37.17 18.33 -33.24
C PRO A 31 -37.98 19.41 -32.49
N ARG A 32 -37.84 19.48 -31.17
CA ARG A 32 -38.20 20.68 -30.41
C ARG A 32 -36.93 21.48 -30.10
N SER A 33 -36.75 22.53 -30.88
CA SER A 33 -35.94 23.69 -30.51
C SER A 33 -36.57 24.36 -29.28
N VAL A 34 -35.84 24.48 -28.18
CA VAL A 34 -36.09 25.49 -27.15
C VAL A 34 -34.75 26.05 -26.69
N ALA A 35 -34.70 27.38 -26.67
CA ALA A 35 -33.54 28.23 -26.49
C ALA A 35 -32.85 28.06 -25.12
N PHE A 36 -31.52 28.06 -25.13
CA PHE A 36 -30.71 28.38 -23.95
C PHE A 36 -30.55 29.90 -23.87
N LEU A 37 -31.19 30.51 -22.87
CA LEU A 37 -30.92 31.87 -22.42
C LEU A 37 -29.62 31.86 -21.62
N ALA A 38 -28.59 32.51 -22.15
CA ALA A 38 -27.35 32.82 -21.44
C ALA A 38 -27.57 34.04 -20.54
N THR A 39 -27.67 33.82 -19.23
CA THR A 39 -27.53 34.89 -18.22
C THR A 39 -26.09 34.94 -17.73
N ALA A 40 -25.35 35.92 -18.25
CA ALA A 40 -24.06 36.34 -17.72
C ALA A 40 -24.30 37.21 -16.47
N ALA A 41 -23.95 36.69 -15.29
CA ALA A 41 -23.90 37.47 -14.06
C ALA A 41 -22.48 38.00 -13.85
N LEU A 42 -22.33 39.31 -14.05
CA LEU A 42 -21.13 40.10 -13.81
C LEU A 42 -21.01 40.36 -12.30
N PHE A 43 -20.14 39.65 -11.59
CA PHE A 43 -19.76 39.97 -10.21
C PHE A 43 -18.49 40.82 -10.20
N VAL A 44 -18.67 42.12 -9.97
CA VAL A 44 -17.61 43.07 -9.66
C VAL A 44 -17.36 43.02 -8.14
N PHE A 45 -16.23 42.47 -7.72
CA PHE A 45 -15.76 42.63 -6.34
C PHE A 45 -14.86 43.86 -6.26
N LEU A 46 -15.35 44.92 -5.60
CA LEU A 46 -14.54 46.04 -5.13
C LEU A 46 -13.62 45.55 -4.01
N ALA A 47 -12.31 45.68 -4.21
CA ALA A 47 -11.31 45.59 -3.17
C ALA A 47 -11.22 46.94 -2.42
N ALA A 48 -11.62 46.96 -1.15
CA ALA A 48 -11.32 48.06 -0.24
C ALA A 48 -10.10 47.66 0.60
N ALA A 49 -8.96 48.31 0.34
CA ALA A 49 -7.77 48.24 1.17
C ALA A 49 -7.86 49.29 2.29
N THR A 50 -7.85 48.85 3.55
CA THR A 50 -7.67 49.71 4.72
C THR A 50 -6.29 49.44 5.32
N PRO A 51 -5.46 50.48 5.58
CA PRO A 51 -4.20 50.31 6.28
C PRO A 51 -4.44 50.23 7.80
N ALA A 52 -4.01 49.14 8.43
CA ALA A 52 -3.91 49.05 9.88
C ALA A 52 -2.49 49.45 10.31
N THR A 53 -2.37 50.64 10.87
CA THR A 53 -1.23 51.08 11.68
C THR A 53 -1.27 50.37 13.03
N VAL A 54 -0.27 49.53 13.33
CA VAL A 54 -0.04 49.03 14.69
C VAL A 54 1.23 49.65 15.23
N THR A 55 1.03 50.47 16.27
CA THR A 55 2.02 51.14 17.09
C THR A 55 2.93 50.14 17.81
N ALA A 56 4.24 50.37 17.72
CA ALA A 56 5.26 49.72 18.53
C ALA A 56 5.11 50.16 20.00
N ALA A 57 4.84 49.21 20.89
CA ALA A 57 4.95 49.40 22.33
C ALA A 57 6.33 48.91 22.78
N ALA A 58 7.16 49.85 23.23
CA ALA A 58 8.40 49.58 23.93
C ALA A 58 8.09 49.01 25.32
N SER A 59 8.65 47.85 25.66
CA SER A 59 8.65 47.33 27.03
C SER A 59 10.06 47.28 27.58
N ASN A 60 10.18 47.86 28.77
CA ASN A 60 11.40 48.03 29.55
C ASN A 60 12.09 46.70 29.87
N ALA A 61 13.41 46.72 29.69
CA ALA A 61 14.32 45.74 30.28
C ALA A 61 14.38 45.93 31.80
N GLN A 62 13.96 44.93 32.56
CA GLN A 62 14.39 44.74 33.95
C GLN A 62 15.19 43.44 34.02
N SER A 63 16.50 43.60 34.21
CA SER A 63 17.43 42.54 34.53
C SER A 63 17.24 42.09 35.97
N VAL A 64 16.55 40.96 36.17
CA VAL A 64 16.51 40.26 37.46
C VAL A 64 17.58 39.18 37.46
N SER A 65 18.53 39.35 38.36
CA SER A 65 19.60 38.38 38.64
C SER A 65 19.02 37.16 39.37
N LEU A 66 19.18 35.96 38.80
CA LEU A 66 18.84 34.69 39.44
C LEU A 66 20.05 33.73 39.35
N ARG A 67 20.97 33.90 40.29
CA ARG A 67 21.92 32.86 40.70
C ARG A 67 21.20 31.94 41.69
N GLY A 68 20.94 30.69 41.29
CA GLY A 68 20.51 29.62 42.19
C GLY A 68 19.19 28.96 41.79
N GLY A 69 19.24 28.00 40.87
CA GLY A 69 18.05 27.27 40.43
C GLY A 69 18.34 26.01 39.61
N LEU A 70 19.46 25.32 39.86
CA LEU A 70 19.85 24.12 39.11
C LEU A 70 19.25 22.80 39.67
N GLY A 71 18.40 22.86 40.70
CA GLY A 71 17.91 21.65 41.39
C GLY A 71 16.47 21.20 41.08
N LEU A 72 15.64 22.03 40.44
CA LEU A 72 14.19 21.77 40.34
C LEU A 72 13.68 21.44 38.94
N ILE A 73 14.40 21.80 37.87
CA ILE A 73 13.97 21.49 36.50
C ILE A 73 14.19 20.00 36.16
N GLN A 74 15.21 19.37 36.78
CA GLN A 74 15.52 17.96 36.51
C GLN A 74 14.52 16.98 37.15
N ARG A 75 13.75 17.39 38.18
CA ARG A 75 12.65 16.59 38.73
C ARG A 75 11.35 16.70 37.91
N GLN A 76 11.12 17.80 37.20
CA GLN A 76 9.92 17.93 36.36
C GLN A 76 10.01 17.16 35.05
N GLN A 77 11.22 17.00 34.47
CA GLN A 77 11.39 16.16 33.28
C GLN A 77 11.26 14.66 33.59
N GLN A 78 11.70 14.18 34.76
CA GLN A 78 11.54 12.76 35.11
C GLN A 78 10.10 12.37 35.51
N GLN A 79 9.23 13.31 35.90
CA GLN A 79 7.82 13.01 36.20
C GLN A 79 6.93 12.96 34.95
N GLN A 80 7.40 13.40 33.78
CA GLN A 80 6.62 13.37 32.55
C GLN A 80 6.77 12.04 31.77
N GLU A 81 7.71 11.18 32.15
CA GLU A 81 7.92 9.84 31.56
C GLU A 81 7.20 8.70 32.30
N GLN A 82 6.47 9.00 33.37
CA GLN A 82 5.72 8.01 34.16
C GLN A 82 4.22 8.30 34.22
N ILE A 83 3.64 8.86 33.15
CA ILE A 83 2.22 8.60 32.91
C ILE A 83 2.16 7.14 32.47
N PRO A 84 1.57 6.21 33.27
CA PRO A 84 1.38 4.84 32.81
C PRO A 84 0.72 4.94 31.45
N GLN A 85 1.31 4.30 30.43
CA GLN A 85 0.72 4.21 29.11
C GLN A 85 -0.72 3.73 29.31
N GLN A 86 -1.66 4.68 29.40
CA GLN A 86 -3.07 4.41 29.36
C GLN A 86 -3.20 3.63 28.08
N LEU A 87 -3.48 2.32 28.19
CA LEU A 87 -3.62 1.41 27.06
C LEU A 87 -4.26 2.21 25.95
N ALA A 88 -3.47 2.60 24.94
CA ALA A 88 -3.94 3.50 23.91
C ALA A 88 -5.20 2.83 23.36
N LEU A 89 -6.34 3.50 23.53
CA LEU A 89 -7.63 2.85 23.40
C LEU A 89 -7.76 2.43 21.93
N PHE A 90 -7.51 1.17 21.59
CA PHE A 90 -7.53 0.71 20.21
C PHE A 90 -8.97 0.62 19.67
N PRO A 91 -9.27 1.16 18.47
CA PRO A 91 -8.40 1.94 17.59
C PRO A 91 -8.24 3.40 18.05
N SER A 92 -7.21 4.13 17.61
CA SER A 92 -6.93 5.50 18.07
C SER A 92 -8.03 6.55 17.79
N SER A 93 -9.00 6.23 16.93
CA SER A 93 -10.16 7.10 16.67
C SER A 93 -11.15 7.12 17.86
N THR A 94 -11.22 8.22 18.58
CA THR A 94 -12.11 8.39 19.75
C THR A 94 -13.58 8.58 19.40
N SER A 95 -13.90 8.89 18.13
CA SER A 95 -15.24 9.31 17.70
C SER A 95 -16.06 8.23 17.01
N CYS A 96 -15.63 6.97 17.05
CA CYS A 96 -16.27 5.88 16.33
C CYS A 96 -16.88 4.82 17.26
N GLU A 97 -17.96 4.20 16.79
CA GLU A 97 -18.69 3.17 17.52
C GLU A 97 -17.92 1.83 17.50
N ARG A 98 -17.51 1.34 18.69
CA ARG A 98 -16.53 0.25 18.86
C ARG A 98 -17.10 -1.13 19.17
N GLY A 99 -18.39 -1.25 19.47
CA GLY A 99 -18.94 -2.51 19.97
C GLY A 99 -18.82 -3.65 18.95
N ALA A 100 -18.36 -4.83 19.38
CA ALA A 100 -18.22 -5.97 18.48
C ALA A 100 -19.55 -6.35 17.80
N GLY A 101 -20.69 -6.13 18.46
CA GLY A 101 -22.03 -6.39 17.94
C GLY A 101 -22.66 -5.26 17.12
N THR A 102 -21.97 -4.13 16.92
CA THR A 102 -22.58 -2.93 16.30
C THR A 102 -22.55 -3.00 14.78
N SER A 103 -21.63 -3.75 14.18
CA SER A 103 -21.54 -4.00 12.74
C SER A 103 -21.96 -5.42 12.39
N PRO A 104 -22.42 -5.72 11.17
CA PRO A 104 -22.61 -7.10 10.71
C PRO A 104 -21.33 -7.69 10.10
N LEU A 105 -20.32 -6.86 9.79
CA LEU A 105 -19.07 -7.33 9.20
C LEU A 105 -18.14 -7.93 10.26
N ARG A 106 -17.61 -9.11 9.98
CA ARG A 106 -16.66 -9.84 10.83
C ARG A 106 -15.48 -10.32 9.99
N LEU A 107 -14.32 -10.34 10.61
CA LEU A 107 -13.14 -10.99 10.07
C LEU A 107 -13.05 -12.41 10.66
N SER A 108 -12.96 -13.41 9.81
CA SER A 108 -12.67 -14.80 10.17
C SER A 108 -11.29 -15.20 9.62
N LEU A 109 -10.58 -16.10 10.30
CA LEU A 109 -9.34 -16.66 9.79
C LEU A 109 -9.67 -17.75 8.76
N ASP A 110 -9.16 -17.62 7.54
CA ASP A 110 -9.25 -18.66 6.52
C ASP A 110 -8.06 -19.60 6.67
N ALA A 111 -8.22 -20.63 7.50
CA ALA A 111 -7.18 -21.61 7.78
C ALA A 111 -6.73 -22.37 6.52
N LEU A 112 -7.60 -22.56 5.52
CA LEU A 112 -7.26 -23.26 4.27
C LEU A 112 -6.44 -22.40 3.32
N ALA A 113 -6.59 -21.07 3.39
CA ALA A 113 -5.75 -20.15 2.63
C ALA A 113 -4.49 -19.72 3.40
N SER A 114 -4.49 -19.91 4.72
CA SER A 114 -3.37 -19.58 5.62
C SER A 114 -2.40 -20.74 5.71
N ASP A 115 -1.35 -20.71 4.92
CA ASP A 115 -0.35 -21.77 4.87
C ASP A 115 1.07 -21.19 4.82
N ALA A 116 2.06 -22.08 4.97
CA ALA A 116 3.41 -21.79 4.53
C ALA A 116 3.38 -21.55 3.01
N GLU A 117 3.81 -20.38 2.56
CA GLU A 117 3.99 -20.13 1.15
C GLU A 117 5.31 -20.79 0.69
N LEU A 118 5.44 -21.08 -0.60
CA LEU A 118 6.70 -21.59 -1.14
C LEU A 118 7.81 -20.54 -0.93
N GLY A 119 8.67 -20.76 0.07
CA GLY A 119 9.80 -19.88 0.39
C GLY A 119 9.85 -19.47 1.86
N PRO A 120 10.47 -18.32 2.18
CA PRO A 120 10.65 -17.86 3.56
C PRO A 120 9.41 -17.16 4.13
N LEU A 121 8.26 -17.19 3.46
CA LEU A 121 7.07 -16.44 3.87
C LEU A 121 5.99 -17.35 4.45
N ARG A 122 5.33 -16.85 5.50
CA ARG A 122 4.10 -17.43 6.06
C ARG A 122 2.93 -16.54 5.71
N ARG A 123 1.91 -17.13 5.12
CA ARG A 123 0.70 -16.43 4.68
C ARG A 123 -0.41 -16.64 5.69
N PHE A 124 -1.04 -15.55 6.11
CA PHE A 124 -2.20 -15.55 6.99
C PHE A 124 -3.35 -14.82 6.31
N CYS A 125 -4.35 -15.57 5.90
CA CYS A 125 -5.50 -15.05 5.16
C CYS A 125 -6.73 -14.98 6.05
N PHE A 126 -7.48 -13.92 5.86
CA PHE A 126 -8.70 -13.60 6.57
C PHE A 126 -9.83 -13.41 5.57
N ARG A 127 -11.05 -13.78 5.93
CA ARG A 127 -12.25 -13.48 5.15
C ARG A 127 -13.07 -12.43 5.87
N LEU A 128 -13.52 -11.43 5.11
CA LEU A 128 -14.51 -10.48 5.58
C LEU A 128 -15.91 -11.03 5.29
N GLU A 129 -16.58 -11.44 6.35
CA GLU A 129 -17.89 -12.08 6.33
C GLU A 129 -18.97 -11.12 6.83
N ASN A 130 -20.21 -11.33 6.38
CA ASN A 130 -21.38 -10.66 6.90
C ASN A 130 -22.15 -11.66 7.78
N SER A 131 -22.16 -11.44 9.10
CA SER A 131 -22.84 -12.33 10.05
C SER A 131 -24.37 -12.23 9.99
N GLY A 132 -24.92 -11.21 9.31
CA GLY A 132 -26.35 -10.89 9.26
C GLY A 132 -26.91 -10.29 10.57
N ASN A 133 -26.12 -10.29 11.65
CA ASN A 133 -26.56 -9.87 12.99
C ASN A 133 -25.80 -8.62 13.45
N CYS A 134 -26.55 -7.55 13.67
CA CYS A 134 -26.06 -6.34 14.32
C CYS A 134 -27.22 -5.62 15.04
N ASP A 135 -26.89 -4.73 15.97
CA ASP A 135 -27.88 -3.89 16.64
C ASP A 135 -28.49 -2.89 15.63
N PRO A 136 -29.80 -2.94 15.30
CA PRO A 136 -30.40 -2.03 14.33
C PRO A 136 -30.35 -0.56 14.75
N ALA A 137 -30.15 -0.25 16.04
CA ALA A 137 -29.99 1.13 16.52
C ALA A 137 -28.57 1.70 16.25
N SER A 138 -27.60 0.83 16.00
CA SER A 138 -26.22 1.19 15.75
C SER A 138 -26.05 1.79 14.33
N LYS A 139 -25.26 2.86 14.23
CA LYS A 139 -24.89 3.43 12.93
C LYS A 139 -24.01 2.47 12.13
N CYS A 140 -23.26 1.62 12.85
CA CYS A 140 -22.47 0.56 12.28
C CYS A 140 -23.29 -0.58 11.67
N CYS A 141 -24.57 -0.76 12.03
CA CYS A 141 -25.34 -1.90 11.56
C CYS A 141 -25.70 -1.74 10.08
N ASN A 142 -25.92 -0.50 9.67
CA ASN A 142 -26.10 -0.12 8.27
C ASN A 142 -24.80 -0.16 7.45
N LEU A 143 -23.65 -0.56 8.04
CA LEU A 143 -22.49 -0.97 7.25
C LEU A 143 -22.76 -2.20 6.37
N ALA A 144 -23.86 -2.93 6.55
CA ALA A 144 -24.32 -3.87 5.53
C ALA A 144 -24.51 -3.21 4.14
N ALA A 145 -24.76 -1.90 4.10
CA ALA A 145 -24.82 -1.10 2.88
C ALA A 145 -23.51 -0.33 2.60
N ALA A 146 -22.76 0.08 3.63
CA ALA A 146 -21.53 0.85 3.47
C ALA A 146 -20.27 -0.03 3.44
N SER A 147 -19.45 0.13 2.42
CA SER A 147 -18.22 -0.64 2.26
C SER A 147 -17.24 -0.43 3.42
N ALA A 148 -16.67 -1.53 3.93
CA ALA A 148 -15.44 -1.43 4.71
C ALA A 148 -14.37 -0.85 3.78
N SER A 149 -13.73 0.24 4.21
CA SER A 149 -12.71 0.98 3.45
C SER A 149 -11.30 0.72 3.98
N LYS A 150 -11.20 0.38 5.27
CA LYS A 150 -9.96 0.21 6.01
C LYS A 150 -10.12 -0.84 7.11
N ILE A 151 -9.07 -1.59 7.38
CA ILE A 151 -8.95 -2.45 8.57
C ILE A 151 -7.67 -2.06 9.33
N GLU A 152 -7.75 -2.10 10.65
CA GLU A 152 -6.59 -1.94 11.54
C GLU A 152 -6.46 -3.19 12.41
N PHE A 153 -5.24 -3.70 12.57
CA PHE A 153 -4.89 -4.74 13.51
C PHE A 153 -4.05 -4.15 14.65
N ASP A 154 -4.30 -4.60 15.87
CA ASP A 154 -3.49 -4.30 17.04
C ASP A 154 -2.29 -5.27 17.07
N VAL A 155 -1.10 -4.73 16.88
CA VAL A 155 0.13 -5.47 16.60
C VAL A 155 1.30 -4.98 17.47
N VAL A 156 2.23 -5.87 17.74
CA VAL A 156 3.45 -5.56 18.50
C VAL A 156 4.36 -4.69 17.65
N ALA A 157 4.70 -3.49 18.12
CA ALA A 157 5.50 -2.51 17.38
C ALA A 157 6.80 -3.08 16.75
N ASP A 158 7.48 -3.97 17.47
CA ASP A 158 8.75 -4.58 17.05
C ASP A 158 8.59 -5.62 15.91
N CYS A 159 7.36 -6.02 15.59
CA CYS A 159 7.07 -6.95 14.50
C CYS A 159 6.97 -6.29 13.12
N LYS A 160 7.25 -4.98 13.01
CA LYS A 160 7.19 -4.25 11.74
C LYS A 160 7.99 -4.93 10.63
N ASP A 161 9.21 -5.38 10.93
CA ASP A 161 10.12 -5.94 9.93
C ASP A 161 9.76 -7.39 9.55
N ALA A 162 8.88 -8.03 10.33
CA ALA A 162 8.29 -9.32 9.97
C ALA A 162 7.31 -9.18 8.80
N LEU A 163 6.62 -8.04 8.67
CA LEU A 163 5.61 -7.84 7.65
C LEU A 163 6.23 -7.52 6.29
N ARG A 164 6.04 -8.41 5.31
CA ARG A 164 6.60 -8.26 3.96
C ARG A 164 5.63 -7.71 2.94
N SER A 165 4.36 -8.11 3.00
CA SER A 165 3.33 -7.61 2.10
C SER A 165 1.93 -7.89 2.63
N VAL A 166 0.95 -7.24 2.00
CA VAL A 166 -0.48 -7.48 2.22
C VAL A 166 -1.15 -7.60 0.86
N THR A 167 -2.08 -8.54 0.72
CA THR A 167 -2.97 -8.62 -0.44
C THR A 167 -4.43 -8.55 -0.02
N VAL A 168 -5.28 -8.02 -0.91
CA VAL A 168 -6.73 -8.03 -0.82
C VAL A 168 -7.24 -8.69 -2.10
N ASN A 169 -7.97 -9.79 -1.96
CA ASN A 169 -8.44 -10.64 -3.05
C ASN A 169 -7.30 -11.11 -3.98
N GLY A 170 -6.17 -11.48 -3.38
CA GLY A 170 -4.95 -11.89 -4.09
C GLY A 170 -4.20 -10.76 -4.79
N LEU A 171 -4.69 -9.52 -4.74
CA LEU A 171 -4.02 -8.35 -5.32
C LEU A 171 -3.23 -7.62 -4.23
N PRO A 172 -1.99 -7.17 -4.51
CA PRO A 172 -1.24 -6.34 -3.56
C PRO A 172 -2.04 -5.12 -3.09
N SER A 173 -2.04 -4.88 -1.79
CA SER A 173 -2.70 -3.72 -1.17
C SER A 173 -1.72 -2.85 -0.41
N SER A 174 -2.09 -1.57 -0.25
CA SER A 174 -1.34 -0.63 0.59
C SER A 174 -1.60 -0.93 2.06
N TYR A 175 -0.52 -0.90 2.85
CA TYR A 175 -0.59 -1.01 4.30
C TYR A 175 0.35 0.01 4.95
N MET A 176 0.08 0.33 6.21
CA MET A 176 0.90 1.20 7.05
C MET A 176 1.10 0.53 8.40
N TYR A 177 2.35 0.48 8.85
CA TYR A 177 2.71 -0.03 10.17
C TYR A 177 3.09 1.14 11.08
N ASP A 178 2.21 1.49 12.01
CA ASP A 178 2.43 2.53 13.00
C ASP A 178 3.02 1.92 14.28
N THR A 179 4.33 2.06 14.45
CA THR A 179 5.05 1.53 15.61
C THR A 179 4.82 2.35 16.88
N GLN A 180 4.33 3.60 16.77
CA GLN A 180 4.00 4.40 17.95
C GLN A 180 2.67 3.96 18.55
N GLN A 181 1.73 3.55 17.69
CA GLN A 181 0.41 3.08 18.11
C GLN A 181 0.31 1.55 18.23
N GLY A 182 1.27 0.80 17.70
CA GLY A 182 1.18 -0.66 17.59
C GLY A 182 0.05 -1.07 16.64
N VAL A 183 -0.06 -0.42 15.48
CA VAL A 183 -1.18 -0.64 14.55
C VAL A 183 -0.69 -0.98 13.15
N LEU A 184 -1.21 -2.09 12.59
CA LEU A 184 -1.12 -2.39 11.17
C LEU A 184 -2.43 -1.96 10.50
N ARG A 185 -2.36 -0.91 9.70
CA ARG A 185 -3.47 -0.40 8.88
C ARG A 185 -3.38 -0.95 7.46
N ILE A 186 -4.51 -1.41 6.93
CA ILE A 186 -4.66 -1.83 5.54
C ILE A 186 -5.82 -1.04 4.95
N ASP A 187 -5.52 -0.25 3.93
CA ASP A 187 -6.49 0.62 3.25
C ASP A 187 -6.92 0.01 1.92
N GLY A 188 -7.89 0.66 1.26
CA GLY A 188 -8.33 0.28 -0.09
C GLY A 188 -9.16 -0.99 -0.11
N LEU A 189 -9.83 -1.30 1.01
CA LEU A 189 -10.87 -2.31 1.01
C LEU A 189 -12.01 -1.77 0.13
N SER A 190 -12.39 -2.54 -0.89
CA SER A 190 -13.56 -2.27 -1.73
C SER A 190 -14.75 -3.13 -1.33
N ALA A 191 -14.70 -3.71 -0.13
CA ALA A 191 -15.67 -4.67 0.36
C ALA A 191 -16.97 -3.95 0.70
N SER A 192 -17.91 -3.83 -0.25
CA SER A 192 -19.30 -3.59 0.14
C SER A 192 -19.81 -4.83 0.87
N ALA A 193 -20.53 -4.67 1.98
CA ALA A 193 -21.14 -5.82 2.64
C ALA A 193 -22.16 -6.55 1.74
N ALA A 194 -22.70 -5.86 0.72
CA ALA A 194 -23.44 -6.47 -0.38
C ALA A 194 -22.57 -7.36 -1.31
N ALA A 195 -21.29 -7.07 -1.51
CA ALA A 195 -20.35 -7.94 -2.21
C ALA A 195 -19.88 -9.10 -1.30
N ALA A 196 -19.62 -8.81 -0.02
CA ALA A 196 -19.25 -9.84 0.96
C ALA A 196 -20.35 -10.91 1.13
N ALA A 197 -21.63 -10.52 1.07
CA ALA A 197 -22.76 -11.45 1.16
C ALA A 197 -23.05 -12.22 -0.15
N ARG A 198 -22.62 -11.72 -1.32
CA ARG A 198 -22.95 -12.31 -2.63
C ARG A 198 -21.88 -13.25 -3.16
N THR A 199 -20.62 -13.01 -2.83
CA THR A 199 -19.53 -13.92 -3.17
C THR A 199 -19.44 -14.95 -2.06
N ALA A 200 -19.53 -16.24 -2.40
CA ALA A 200 -19.49 -17.36 -1.44
C ALA A 200 -18.19 -17.47 -0.59
N GLY A 201 -17.32 -16.46 -0.63
CA GLY A 201 -16.11 -16.38 0.18
C GLY A 201 -15.76 -14.99 0.73
N GLY A 202 -16.56 -13.94 0.51
CA GLY A 202 -16.22 -12.59 0.96
C GLY A 202 -14.91 -12.02 0.37
N ASP A 203 -14.50 -10.84 0.84
CA ASP A 203 -13.18 -10.29 0.52
C ASP A 203 -12.12 -11.01 1.35
N GLN A 204 -11.05 -11.49 0.70
CA GLN A 204 -9.94 -12.17 1.35
C GLN A 204 -8.78 -11.18 1.57
N ILE A 205 -8.34 -11.01 2.81
CA ILE A 205 -7.18 -10.19 3.16
C ILE A 205 -6.06 -11.13 3.60
N CYS A 206 -4.92 -11.12 2.93
CA CYS A 206 -3.77 -11.93 3.33
C CYS A 206 -2.60 -11.08 3.77
N VAL A 207 -1.98 -11.45 4.88
CA VAL A 207 -0.79 -10.84 5.47
C VAL A 207 0.36 -11.82 5.33
N PHE A 208 1.51 -11.35 4.84
CA PHE A 208 2.67 -12.17 4.57
C PHE A 208 3.78 -11.82 5.54
N LEU A 209 4.13 -12.77 6.40
CA LEU A 209 5.16 -12.61 7.42
C LEU A 209 6.42 -13.38 7.03
N ASP A 210 7.58 -12.83 7.34
CA ASP A 210 8.85 -13.51 7.18
C ASP A 210 9.01 -14.57 8.28
N ALA A 211 9.17 -15.82 7.85
CA ALA A 211 9.34 -16.99 8.71
C ALA A 211 10.63 -16.94 9.55
N ALA A 212 11.64 -16.17 9.13
CA ALA A 212 12.91 -16.00 9.83
C ALA A 212 12.95 -14.77 10.75
N SER A 213 11.87 -13.98 10.79
CA SER A 213 11.79 -12.78 11.62
C SER A 213 11.55 -13.08 13.11
N ALA A 214 11.52 -12.03 13.94
CA ALA A 214 11.11 -12.13 15.34
C ALA A 214 9.62 -12.49 15.50
N CYS A 215 8.79 -12.27 14.46
CA CYS A 215 7.34 -12.45 14.51
C CYS A 215 6.80 -13.26 13.33
N PRO A 216 7.18 -14.54 13.19
CA PRO A 216 6.78 -15.37 12.05
C PRO A 216 5.32 -15.82 12.09
N SER A 217 4.59 -15.60 13.20
CA SER A 217 3.20 -16.03 13.35
C SER A 217 2.27 -14.89 13.74
N LEU A 218 0.97 -15.03 13.47
CA LEU A 218 -0.05 -14.09 13.97
C LEU A 218 -0.01 -13.92 15.48
N ALA A 219 0.28 -15.02 16.20
CA ALA A 219 0.38 -14.99 17.65
C ALA A 219 1.51 -14.06 18.16
N GLN A 220 2.59 -13.97 17.40
CA GLN A 220 3.72 -13.08 17.72
C GLN A 220 3.52 -11.68 17.14
N LEU A 221 2.90 -11.58 15.96
CA LEU A 221 2.58 -10.29 15.32
C LEU A 221 1.61 -9.47 16.17
N CYS A 222 0.58 -10.11 16.73
CA CYS A 222 -0.50 -9.41 17.40
C CYS A 222 -0.17 -9.15 18.87
N THR A 223 -0.52 -7.97 19.36
CA THR A 223 -0.30 -7.62 20.76
C THR A 223 -0.97 -8.67 21.62
N PRO A 224 -0.25 -9.32 22.57
CA PRO A 224 -0.84 -10.27 23.49
C PRO A 224 -1.78 -9.48 24.41
N HIS A 225 -3.00 -9.25 23.96
CA HIS A 225 -4.04 -8.76 24.83
C HIS A 225 -4.34 -9.87 25.80
N ALA A 226 -4.21 -9.54 27.07
CA ALA A 226 -4.73 -10.37 28.12
C ALA A 226 -6.24 -10.51 27.88
N LEU A 227 -6.65 -11.61 27.21
CA LEU A 227 -8.02 -12.13 27.27
C LEU A 227 -8.50 -12.33 28.72
N ALA A 228 -7.60 -12.14 29.70
CA ALA A 228 -7.80 -12.15 31.15
C ALA A 228 -8.94 -11.25 31.67
N SER A 229 -9.49 -10.31 30.89
CA SER A 229 -10.66 -9.53 31.35
C SER A 229 -12.00 -9.98 30.77
N ALA A 230 -12.02 -10.96 29.86
CA ALA A 230 -13.25 -11.69 29.57
C ALA A 230 -13.43 -12.77 30.63
N THR A 231 -13.67 -12.36 31.88
CA THR A 231 -14.30 -13.24 32.87
C THR A 231 -15.64 -13.65 32.31
N SER A 232 -15.68 -14.81 31.65
CA SER A 232 -16.95 -15.47 31.43
C SER A 232 -17.54 -15.69 32.82
N SER A 233 -18.80 -15.28 33.01
CA SER A 233 -19.54 -15.46 34.26
C SER A 233 -19.76 -16.95 34.62
N THR A 234 -19.15 -17.87 33.88
CA THR A 234 -19.30 -19.32 34.00
C THR A 234 -18.20 -19.99 34.83
N GLY A 235 -17.15 -19.26 35.28
CA GLY A 235 -16.14 -19.80 36.20
C GLY A 235 -15.30 -20.97 35.65
N VAL A 236 -15.41 -21.25 34.36
CA VAL A 236 -14.58 -22.26 33.68
C VAL A 236 -13.29 -21.57 33.25
N ALA A 237 -12.15 -22.08 33.72
CA ALA A 237 -10.84 -21.59 33.30
C ALA A 237 -10.75 -21.61 31.77
N ALA A 238 -10.55 -20.43 31.17
CA ALA A 238 -10.41 -20.32 29.72
C ALA A 238 -9.21 -21.17 29.29
N PRO A 239 -9.36 -22.05 28.26
CA PRO A 239 -8.23 -22.81 27.73
C PRO A 239 -7.11 -21.85 27.34
N ALA A 240 -5.85 -22.28 27.53
CA ALA A 240 -4.64 -21.51 27.25
C ALA A 240 -4.83 -20.61 26.03
N ALA A 241 -4.83 -19.29 26.29
CA ALA A 241 -5.44 -18.28 25.45
C ALA A 241 -5.07 -18.49 23.97
N ALA A 242 -6.07 -18.86 23.16
CA ALA A 242 -5.94 -18.81 21.71
C ALA A 242 -5.51 -17.38 21.37
N THR A 243 -4.32 -17.23 20.78
CA THR A 243 -3.77 -15.91 20.48
C THR A 243 -4.66 -15.27 19.42
N ALA A 244 -5.44 -14.29 19.84
CA ALA A 244 -6.40 -13.62 18.99
C ALA A 244 -5.87 -12.24 18.62
N CYS A 245 -5.86 -11.94 17.33
CA CYS A 245 -5.54 -10.60 16.86
C CYS A 245 -6.75 -9.71 17.04
N ARG A 246 -6.60 -8.63 17.81
CA ARG A 246 -7.63 -7.60 17.90
C ARG A 246 -7.60 -6.77 16.62
N TYR A 247 -8.78 -6.51 16.05
CA TYR A 247 -8.90 -5.70 14.83
C TYR A 247 -10.08 -4.74 14.91
N ALA A 248 -10.04 -3.69 14.09
CA ALA A 248 -11.11 -2.72 13.89
C ALA A 248 -11.37 -2.51 12.39
N LEU A 249 -12.64 -2.52 11.98
CA LEU A 249 -13.05 -2.26 10.60
C LEU A 249 -13.62 -0.85 10.47
N PHE A 250 -13.25 -0.10 9.44
CA PHE A 250 -13.71 1.27 9.25
C PHE A 250 -14.47 1.43 7.95
N ASN A 251 -15.57 2.16 8.01
CA ASN A 251 -16.25 2.65 6.83
C ASN A 251 -15.55 3.90 6.28
N THR A 252 -15.98 4.34 5.09
CA THR A 252 -15.43 5.52 4.43
C THR A 252 -15.55 6.80 5.26
N MET A 253 -16.59 6.92 6.09
CA MET A 253 -16.82 8.08 6.97
C MET A 253 -16.03 8.03 8.29
N GLN A 254 -15.42 6.88 8.62
CA GLN A 254 -14.66 6.62 9.84
C GLN A 254 -15.44 6.85 11.15
N ASP A 255 -16.77 6.91 11.10
CA ASP A 255 -17.65 7.03 12.26
C ASP A 255 -18.06 5.66 12.83
N CYS A 256 -17.75 4.58 12.10
CA CYS A 256 -17.96 3.21 12.54
C CYS A 256 -16.64 2.44 12.62
N CYS A 257 -16.36 1.83 13.77
CA CYS A 257 -15.12 1.09 14.02
C CYS A 257 -15.30 -0.15 14.94
N PRO A 258 -16.20 -1.09 14.61
CA PRO A 258 -16.42 -2.30 15.41
C PRO A 258 -15.08 -2.98 15.72
N VAL A 259 -14.82 -3.19 16.99
CA VAL A 259 -13.61 -3.84 17.48
C VAL A 259 -13.96 -5.28 17.81
N SER A 260 -13.20 -6.21 17.26
CA SER A 260 -13.39 -7.63 17.51
C SER A 260 -12.05 -8.35 17.54
N PHE A 261 -12.09 -9.67 17.66
CA PHE A 261 -10.92 -10.52 17.74
C PHE A 261 -11.02 -11.61 16.67
N VAL A 262 -9.90 -11.93 16.05
CA VAL A 262 -9.76 -13.11 15.18
C VAL A 262 -8.78 -14.07 15.85
N ALA A 263 -9.28 -15.21 16.29
CA ALA A 263 -8.46 -16.25 16.91
C ALA A 263 -8.08 -17.30 15.87
N THR A 264 -6.84 -17.79 15.94
CA THR A 264 -6.52 -19.08 15.33
C THR A 264 -7.27 -20.14 16.12
N SER A 265 -8.14 -20.92 15.47
CA SER A 265 -8.63 -22.14 16.10
C SER A 265 -7.41 -22.96 16.54
N PRO A 266 -7.39 -23.51 17.76
CA PRO A 266 -6.30 -24.38 18.15
C PRO A 266 -6.17 -25.49 17.10
N PRO A 267 -4.96 -25.80 16.62
CA PRO A 267 -4.78 -26.89 15.68
C PRO A 267 -5.41 -28.13 16.32
N MET A 268 -6.39 -28.74 15.66
CA MET A 268 -6.89 -30.04 16.08
C MET A 268 -5.67 -30.95 16.13
N MET A 269 -5.32 -31.43 17.34
CA MET A 269 -4.15 -32.30 17.49
C MET A 269 -4.28 -33.43 16.47
N PRO A 270 -3.29 -33.63 15.60
CA PRO A 270 -3.35 -34.74 14.67
C PRO A 270 -3.46 -36.05 15.46
N PRO A 271 -4.27 -37.02 15.00
CA PRO A 271 -4.27 -38.35 15.60
C PRO A 271 -2.83 -38.90 15.62
N PRO A 272 -2.44 -39.65 16.68
CA PRO A 272 -1.09 -40.15 16.83
C PRO A 272 -0.67 -40.94 15.58
N PRO A 273 0.51 -40.65 15.00
CA PRO A 273 0.95 -41.30 13.78
C PRO A 273 1.25 -42.79 14.04
N PRO A 274 0.93 -43.70 13.10
CA PRO A 274 1.46 -45.06 13.12
C PRO A 274 2.99 -45.05 12.93
N PRO A 275 3.72 -46.04 13.48
CA PRO A 275 5.18 -46.07 13.46
C PRO A 275 5.75 -46.16 12.02
N PRO A 276 6.84 -45.43 11.71
CA PRO A 276 7.39 -45.36 10.37
C PRO A 276 8.26 -46.58 9.98
N PRO A 277 8.20 -47.06 8.73
CA PRO A 277 9.22 -47.92 8.13
C PRO A 277 10.47 -47.12 7.67
N PRO A 278 11.65 -47.75 7.54
CA PRO A 278 12.92 -47.09 7.26
C PRO A 278 13.03 -46.60 5.80
N THR A 279 13.45 -45.35 5.60
CA THR A 279 13.75 -44.75 4.29
C THR A 279 15.24 -44.59 4.05
N THR A 280 15.66 -44.99 2.83
CA THR A 280 16.99 -44.87 2.26
C THR A 280 17.23 -43.50 1.61
N THR A 281 18.42 -42.96 1.86
CA THR A 281 18.94 -41.68 1.36
C THR A 281 19.46 -41.82 -0.07
N THR A 282 19.21 -40.85 -0.96
CA THR A 282 20.01 -40.70 -2.19
C THR A 282 20.23 -39.23 -2.53
N THR A 283 21.51 -38.87 -2.59
CA THR A 283 22.09 -37.56 -2.86
C THR A 283 22.27 -37.36 -4.36
N THR A 284 22.06 -36.17 -4.92
CA THR A 284 22.66 -35.80 -6.22
C THR A 284 22.82 -34.28 -6.38
N THR A 285 23.86 -33.92 -7.11
CA THR A 285 24.65 -32.69 -7.03
C THR A 285 24.78 -32.01 -8.40
N THR A 286 25.13 -30.71 -8.41
CA THR A 286 25.90 -29.92 -9.43
C THR A 286 25.17 -29.50 -10.75
N THR A 287 25.00 -28.22 -11.12
CA THR A 287 25.91 -27.09 -11.53
C THR A 287 26.17 -27.01 -13.04
N ALA A 288 25.92 -25.85 -13.68
CA ALA A 288 26.85 -25.12 -14.57
C ALA A 288 26.17 -23.94 -15.33
N ALA A 289 26.92 -22.83 -15.44
CA ALA A 289 26.59 -21.59 -16.15
C ALA A 289 27.34 -21.50 -17.49
N ALA A 290 26.84 -20.67 -18.42
CA ALA A 290 27.55 -20.31 -19.64
C ALA A 290 27.39 -18.81 -19.95
N THR A 291 28.52 -18.18 -20.27
CA THR A 291 28.72 -16.77 -20.57
C THR A 291 28.91 -16.60 -22.08
N THR A 292 28.35 -15.57 -22.71
CA THR A 292 28.76 -15.13 -24.05
C THR A 292 28.61 -13.62 -24.25
N THR A 293 29.51 -13.11 -25.09
CA THR A 293 30.03 -11.74 -25.19
C THR A 293 29.19 -10.86 -26.12
N ALA A 294 29.00 -9.57 -25.78
CA ALA A 294 28.13 -8.61 -26.48
C ALA A 294 28.89 -7.62 -27.39
N ALA A 295 28.25 -7.28 -28.52
CA ALA A 295 28.55 -6.14 -29.38
C ALA A 295 27.86 -4.87 -28.86
N ALA A 296 28.41 -3.70 -29.20
CA ALA A 296 27.96 -2.39 -28.71
C ALA A 296 26.53 -2.04 -29.17
N ALA A 297 25.56 -2.36 -28.31
CA ALA A 297 24.17 -1.95 -28.37
C ALA A 297 23.96 -0.69 -27.50
N PHE A 298 22.83 0.01 -27.69
CA PHE A 298 22.25 0.87 -26.65
C PHE A 298 22.36 0.17 -25.30
N PRO A 299 22.65 0.88 -24.18
CA PRO A 299 22.82 0.23 -22.88
C PRO A 299 21.58 -0.60 -22.61
N ALA A 300 21.71 -1.92 -22.77
CA ALA A 300 20.62 -2.85 -22.54
C ALA A 300 20.18 -2.60 -21.09
N PHE A 301 18.87 -2.44 -20.88
CA PHE A 301 18.33 -2.42 -19.53
C PHE A 301 18.88 -3.65 -18.81
N ARG A 302 19.65 -3.41 -17.76
CA ARG A 302 20.55 -4.42 -17.17
C ARG A 302 19.80 -5.48 -16.37
N SER A 303 18.48 -5.33 -16.26
CA SER A 303 17.60 -6.16 -15.45
C SER A 303 16.24 -6.37 -16.13
N ASP A 304 15.56 -7.42 -15.69
CA ASP A 304 14.15 -7.67 -16.05
C ASP A 304 13.17 -6.71 -15.35
N PHE A 305 13.68 -5.59 -14.82
CA PHE A 305 12.89 -4.56 -14.18
C PHE A 305 12.05 -3.78 -15.22
N PRO A 306 10.80 -3.42 -14.87
CA PRO A 306 10.00 -3.94 -13.77
C PRO A 306 9.41 -5.30 -14.14
N TYR A 307 9.25 -6.19 -13.16
CA TYR A 307 8.70 -7.54 -13.36
C TYR A 307 7.18 -7.50 -13.63
N CYS A 308 6.83 -7.08 -14.85
CA CYS A 308 5.49 -7.09 -15.40
C CYS A 308 5.55 -7.39 -16.90
N GLN A 309 4.47 -7.98 -17.40
CA GLN A 309 4.18 -8.06 -18.83
C GLN A 309 3.62 -6.71 -19.33
N CYS A 310 4.31 -5.61 -19.03
CA CYS A 310 3.97 -4.31 -19.60
C CYS A 310 4.92 -3.90 -20.73
N ARG A 311 4.47 -2.98 -21.58
CA ARG A 311 5.31 -2.37 -22.62
C ARG A 311 6.30 -1.41 -21.98
N ARG A 312 7.60 -1.76 -22.05
CA ARG A 312 8.72 -1.04 -21.42
C ARG A 312 9.36 0.03 -22.28
N GLU A 313 9.08 0.01 -23.58
CA GLU A 313 9.74 0.85 -24.57
C GLU A 313 9.58 2.34 -24.23
N PRO A 314 10.66 3.06 -23.90
CA PRO A 314 10.61 4.49 -23.60
C PRO A 314 10.03 5.30 -24.76
N ALA A 315 10.36 4.93 -26.01
CA ALA A 315 9.88 5.59 -27.22
C ALA A 315 8.35 5.51 -27.40
N GLY A 316 7.71 4.53 -26.76
CA GLY A 316 6.27 4.30 -26.85
C GLY A 316 5.40 5.15 -25.92
N SER A 317 5.99 6.10 -25.20
CA SER A 317 5.32 6.96 -24.20
C SER A 317 5.82 8.40 -24.27
N ARG A 318 4.97 9.37 -23.92
CA ARG A 318 5.41 10.76 -23.70
C ARG A 318 5.98 10.98 -22.31
N LEU A 319 5.62 10.14 -21.36
CA LEU A 319 6.07 10.26 -19.98
C LEU A 319 7.54 9.86 -19.85
N PHE A 320 8.31 10.69 -19.14
CA PHE A 320 9.66 10.39 -18.71
C PHE A 320 9.88 10.90 -17.28
N ALA A 321 10.87 10.33 -16.59
CA ALA A 321 11.33 10.83 -15.29
C ALA A 321 12.73 11.43 -15.43
N ALA A 322 13.02 12.48 -14.67
CA ALA A 322 14.33 13.09 -14.58
C ALA A 322 14.69 13.37 -13.12
N ALA A 323 15.96 13.21 -12.76
CA ALA A 323 16.45 13.67 -11.47
C ALA A 323 16.46 15.21 -11.45
N VAL A 324 16.02 15.80 -10.33
CA VAL A 324 16.09 17.25 -10.16
C VAL A 324 17.52 17.62 -9.75
N PRO A 325 18.22 18.49 -10.52
CA PRO A 325 19.58 18.89 -10.17
C PRO A 325 19.59 19.58 -8.80
N ASN A 326 20.62 19.31 -8.00
CA ASN A 326 20.79 19.84 -6.64
C ASN A 326 19.66 19.49 -5.67
N ALA A 327 18.81 18.51 -5.98
CA ALA A 327 17.73 18.13 -5.08
C ALA A 327 18.19 17.29 -3.88
N THR A 328 19.45 16.88 -3.84
CA THR A 328 20.08 16.21 -2.70
C THR A 328 20.30 17.21 -1.57
N GLU A 329 19.29 17.35 -0.72
CA GLU A 329 19.35 18.22 0.46
C GLU A 329 19.32 17.36 1.71
N THR A 330 20.34 17.48 2.57
CA THR A 330 20.28 16.93 3.92
C THR A 330 19.48 17.87 4.80
N LEU A 331 18.36 17.38 5.31
CA LEU A 331 17.44 18.10 6.18
C LEU A 331 17.98 18.13 7.61
N ALA A 332 17.48 19.07 8.42
CA ALA A 332 17.80 19.16 9.85
C ALA A 332 17.50 17.87 10.64
N THR A 333 16.61 17.02 10.12
CA THR A 333 16.26 15.71 10.69
C THR A 333 17.31 14.62 10.43
N GLY A 334 18.38 14.93 9.69
CA GLY A 334 19.38 13.95 9.25
C GLY A 334 18.95 13.09 8.06
N LEU A 335 17.73 13.30 7.54
CA LEU A 335 17.27 12.67 6.30
C LEU A 335 17.82 13.42 5.09
N THR A 336 18.05 12.71 4.00
CA THR A 336 18.39 13.30 2.70
C THR A 336 17.20 13.18 1.77
N ARG A 337 16.80 14.30 1.17
CA ARG A 337 15.76 14.35 0.15
C ARG A 337 16.40 14.10 -1.21
N LEU A 338 15.84 13.20 -2.02
CA LEU A 338 16.16 13.05 -3.45
C LEU A 338 14.87 13.26 -4.25
N CYS A 339 14.84 14.23 -5.16
CA CYS A 339 13.63 14.53 -5.94
C CYS A 339 13.78 14.23 -7.43
N PHE A 340 12.66 13.88 -8.03
CA PHE A 340 12.51 13.51 -9.42
C PHE A 340 11.28 14.23 -9.99
N ASP A 341 11.43 14.80 -11.18
CA ASP A 341 10.31 15.38 -11.91
C ASP A 341 9.82 14.39 -12.96
N VAL A 342 8.50 14.28 -13.09
CA VAL A 342 7.87 13.60 -14.21
C VAL A 342 7.50 14.65 -15.25
N GLY A 343 8.00 14.42 -16.47
CA GLY A 343 7.81 15.31 -17.60
C GLY A 343 7.06 14.66 -18.75
N LEU A 344 6.80 15.48 -19.78
CA LEU A 344 6.24 15.05 -21.05
C LEU A 344 7.15 15.42 -22.21
N HIS A 345 7.40 14.46 -23.09
CA HIS A 345 7.85 14.75 -24.43
C HIS A 345 6.73 15.45 -25.22
N ALA A 346 7.11 16.33 -26.15
CA ALA A 346 6.16 17.03 -27.00
C ALA A 346 5.23 16.06 -27.75
N ALA A 347 5.79 14.94 -28.23
CA ALA A 347 5.09 13.83 -28.85
C ALA A 347 5.78 12.50 -28.48
N CYS A 348 5.08 11.37 -28.71
CA CYS A 348 5.70 10.05 -28.68
C CYS A 348 6.62 9.87 -29.87
N ALA A 349 7.74 9.20 -29.68
CA ALA A 349 8.56 8.75 -30.79
C ALA A 349 7.82 7.66 -31.60
N ASP A 350 7.08 6.77 -30.93
CA ASP A 350 6.10 5.88 -31.55
C ASP A 350 4.66 6.36 -31.26
N PRO A 351 4.03 7.13 -32.17
CA PRO A 351 2.65 7.60 -32.00
C PRO A 351 1.61 6.48 -32.13
N THR A 352 1.98 5.30 -32.63
CA THR A 352 1.08 4.15 -32.75
C THR A 352 1.02 3.30 -31.48
N SER A 353 1.95 3.54 -30.54
CA SER A 353 1.98 2.86 -29.26
C SER A 353 0.70 3.13 -28.45
N PRO A 354 0.03 2.09 -27.93
CA PRO A 354 -1.12 2.27 -27.03
C PRO A 354 -0.71 2.85 -25.66
N CYS A 355 0.59 3.01 -25.41
CA CYS A 355 1.16 3.63 -24.22
C CYS A 355 1.57 5.08 -24.44
N CYS A 356 1.19 5.68 -25.57
CA CYS A 356 1.64 7.02 -25.91
C CYS A 356 1.17 8.06 -24.88
N ASP A 357 -0.11 8.01 -24.54
CA ASP A 357 -0.73 8.82 -23.49
C ASP A 357 -1.41 7.90 -22.48
N PHE A 358 -1.11 8.06 -21.20
CA PHE A 358 -1.82 7.39 -20.12
C PHE A 358 -1.80 8.19 -18.82
N THR A 359 -2.77 7.90 -17.94
CA THR A 359 -2.79 8.42 -16.56
C THR A 359 -1.68 7.75 -15.75
N LEU A 360 -0.72 8.54 -15.28
CA LEU A 360 0.34 8.06 -14.40
C LEU A 360 -0.27 7.65 -13.05
N TYR A 361 -0.14 6.36 -12.73
CA TYR A 361 -0.68 5.77 -11.52
C TYR A 361 0.40 5.44 -10.50
N LYS A 362 1.55 4.95 -10.99
CA LYS A 362 2.63 4.46 -10.14
C LYS A 362 3.99 4.76 -10.78
N MET A 363 4.98 5.05 -9.95
CA MET A 363 6.39 5.15 -10.28
C MET A 363 7.15 4.12 -9.46
N GLU A 364 8.03 3.34 -10.08
CA GLU A 364 8.90 2.38 -9.38
C GLU A 364 10.36 2.70 -9.67
N PHE A 365 11.20 2.69 -8.62
CA PHE A 365 12.65 2.83 -8.72
C PHE A 365 13.29 1.46 -8.50
N GLU A 366 14.21 1.07 -9.37
CA GLU A 366 15.06 -0.10 -9.15
C GLU A 366 16.20 0.27 -8.20
N VAL A 367 16.23 -0.35 -7.02
CA VAL A 367 17.11 0.04 -5.91
C VAL A 367 17.86 -1.15 -5.35
N ASP A 368 18.89 -0.89 -4.56
CA ASP A 368 19.60 -1.92 -3.81
C ASP A 368 18.71 -2.48 -2.67
N PRO A 369 18.62 -3.81 -2.49
CA PRO A 369 17.80 -4.43 -1.44
C PRO A 369 18.17 -4.01 -0.01
N SER A 370 19.44 -3.68 0.25
CA SER A 370 19.91 -3.20 1.56
C SER A 370 19.35 -1.81 1.92
N CYS A 371 18.78 -1.09 0.95
CA CYS A 371 18.17 0.22 1.16
C CYS A 371 16.73 0.20 1.67
N ALA A 372 16.15 -0.98 1.96
CA ALA A 372 14.78 -1.12 2.46
C ALA A 372 14.51 -0.23 3.69
N ASP A 373 15.43 -0.22 4.65
CA ASP A 373 15.30 0.57 5.88
C ASP A 373 15.76 2.01 5.74
N ALA A 374 16.46 2.32 4.63
CA ALA A 374 16.88 3.68 4.35
C ALA A 374 15.71 4.58 3.98
N LEU A 375 14.68 4.04 3.32
CA LEU A 375 13.49 4.82 2.97
C LEU A 375 12.68 5.15 4.22
N ALA A 376 12.59 6.43 4.57
CA ALA A 376 11.73 6.90 5.65
C ALA A 376 10.29 7.08 5.17
N TYR A 377 10.11 7.88 4.12
CA TYR A 377 8.83 8.15 3.47
C TYR A 377 9.05 8.73 2.07
N THR A 378 7.97 8.97 1.34
CA THR A 378 7.99 9.63 0.03
C THR A 378 7.06 10.83 0.02
N THR A 379 7.21 11.73 -0.95
CA THR A 379 6.22 12.79 -1.19
C THR A 379 5.85 12.86 -2.67
N ILE A 380 4.61 13.23 -2.96
CA ILE A 380 4.13 13.61 -4.29
C ILE A 380 3.67 15.06 -4.18
N ASP A 381 4.31 15.97 -4.91
CA ASP A 381 4.02 17.40 -4.90
C ASP A 381 3.98 18.00 -3.48
N GLY A 382 4.92 17.56 -2.64
CA GLY A 382 5.05 17.97 -1.24
C GLY A 382 4.11 17.27 -0.26
N VAL A 383 3.11 16.52 -0.73
CA VAL A 383 2.23 15.72 0.14
C VAL A 383 2.94 14.43 0.53
N GLN A 384 3.02 14.13 1.82
CA GLN A 384 3.69 12.93 2.33
C GLN A 384 2.87 11.66 2.05
N HIS A 385 3.56 10.61 1.61
CA HIS A 385 3.05 9.27 1.39
C HIS A 385 3.85 8.26 2.20
N VAL A 386 3.19 7.14 2.52
CA VAL A 386 3.83 6.02 3.20
C VAL A 386 4.93 5.43 2.33
N ARG A 387 6.01 4.97 2.97
CA ARG A 387 7.07 4.23 2.26
C ARG A 387 6.50 2.92 1.75
N PHE A 388 6.76 2.59 0.48
CA PHE A 388 6.49 1.27 -0.07
C PHE A 388 7.79 0.74 -0.65
N PHE A 389 8.30 -0.33 -0.04
CA PHE A 389 9.49 -1.03 -0.51
C PHE A 389 9.13 -2.49 -0.76
N GLN A 390 9.52 -3.00 -1.91
CA GLN A 390 9.34 -4.41 -2.27
C GLN A 390 10.72 -5.03 -2.46
N THR A 391 11.00 -6.17 -1.84
CA THR A 391 12.30 -6.87 -1.97
C THR A 391 12.31 -7.95 -3.05
N ALA A 392 11.14 -8.52 -3.39
CA ALA A 392 11.01 -9.60 -4.37
C ALA A 392 9.88 -9.29 -5.38
N PRO A 393 10.01 -9.67 -6.66
CA PRO A 393 11.13 -10.41 -7.26
C PRO A 393 12.41 -9.57 -7.47
N HIS A 394 12.33 -8.26 -7.26
CA HIS A 394 13.47 -7.34 -7.23
C HIS A 394 13.21 -6.26 -6.18
N ALA A 395 14.30 -5.67 -5.70
CA ALA A 395 14.26 -4.53 -4.80
C ALA A 395 13.76 -3.28 -5.53
N SER A 396 12.63 -2.72 -5.07
CA SER A 396 12.06 -1.51 -5.65
C SER A 396 11.39 -0.63 -4.61
N ILE A 397 11.55 0.69 -4.78
CA ILE A 397 10.71 1.68 -4.11
C ILE A 397 9.51 1.96 -5.01
N LYS A 398 8.31 1.93 -4.44
CA LYS A 398 7.07 2.20 -5.18
C LYS A 398 6.41 3.47 -4.68
N VAL A 399 6.03 4.33 -5.60
CA VAL A 399 5.22 5.51 -5.35
C VAL A 399 3.92 5.30 -6.09
N VAL A 400 2.88 4.88 -5.38
CA VAL A 400 1.59 4.44 -5.93
C VAL A 400 0.50 5.48 -5.70
N ASN A 401 -0.65 5.31 -6.35
CA ASN A 401 -1.83 6.17 -6.22
C ASN A 401 -1.57 7.63 -6.62
N MET A 402 -0.68 7.85 -7.61
CA MET A 402 -0.40 9.20 -8.12
C MET A 402 -1.62 9.79 -8.85
N ASN A 403 -2.37 8.95 -9.59
CA ASN A 403 -3.59 9.30 -10.32
C ASN A 403 -3.48 10.62 -11.12
N ARG A 404 -2.32 10.86 -11.75
CA ARG A 404 -2.05 12.08 -12.51
C ARG A 404 -2.48 11.86 -13.96
N PRO A 405 -3.58 12.50 -14.44
CA PRO A 405 -3.91 12.43 -15.86
C PRO A 405 -2.78 13.04 -16.68
N ILE A 406 -2.63 12.61 -17.93
CA ILE A 406 -1.53 13.08 -18.79
C ILE A 406 -1.49 14.62 -18.89
N THR A 407 -2.64 15.30 -18.83
CA THR A 407 -2.75 16.77 -18.86
C THR A 407 -2.22 17.48 -17.61
N ALA A 408 -2.02 16.76 -16.50
CA ALA A 408 -1.57 17.31 -15.22
C ALA A 408 -0.29 16.63 -14.70
N VAL A 409 0.35 15.79 -15.52
CA VAL A 409 1.54 15.04 -15.09
C VAL A 409 2.81 15.88 -15.15
N ASN A 410 2.88 16.84 -16.08
CA ASN A 410 4.05 17.67 -16.26
C ASN A 410 4.29 18.54 -15.01
N GLY A 411 5.47 18.39 -14.40
CA GLY A 411 5.81 19.07 -13.15
C GLY A 411 5.39 18.32 -11.89
N THR A 412 4.85 17.09 -12.02
CA THR A 412 4.67 16.20 -10.86
C THR A 412 6.04 15.90 -10.27
N ARG A 413 6.23 16.22 -8.99
CA ARG A 413 7.49 16.02 -8.27
C ARG A 413 7.35 14.89 -7.26
N VAL A 414 8.19 13.89 -7.42
CA VAL A 414 8.30 12.76 -6.48
C VAL A 414 9.60 12.92 -5.70
N CYS A 415 9.53 12.93 -4.37
CA CYS A 415 10.74 12.94 -3.54
C CYS A 415 10.80 11.72 -2.62
N LEU A 416 12.00 11.18 -2.47
CA LEU A 416 12.35 10.12 -1.53
C LEU A 416 13.11 10.73 -0.36
N PHE A 417 12.72 10.38 0.87
CA PHE A 417 13.40 10.85 2.08
C PHE A 417 14.14 9.68 2.70
N LEU A 418 15.46 9.75 2.64
CA LEU A 418 16.36 8.62 2.86
C LEU A 418 17.25 8.86 4.07
N ARG A 419 17.52 7.81 4.83
CA ARG A 419 18.53 7.80 5.89
C ARG A 419 19.94 7.72 5.28
N PRO A 420 21.01 8.04 6.06
CA PRO A 420 22.37 8.19 5.55
C PRO A 420 22.96 6.99 4.77
N GLN A 421 22.50 5.77 5.03
CA GLN A 421 23.04 4.57 4.38
C GLN A 421 22.76 4.50 2.88
N CYS A 422 21.65 5.10 2.40
CA CYS A 422 21.30 5.13 0.97
C CYS A 422 20.92 6.54 0.50
N ASN A 423 21.61 7.56 1.00
CA ASN A 423 21.26 8.97 0.79
C ASN A 423 21.72 9.60 -0.54
N SER A 424 22.03 8.79 -1.55
CA SER A 424 22.47 9.26 -2.87
C SER A 424 22.12 8.22 -3.91
N LEU A 425 22.04 8.59 -5.20
CA LEU A 425 21.74 7.63 -6.26
C LEU A 425 22.78 6.50 -6.34
N SER A 426 24.07 6.78 -6.15
CA SER A 426 25.12 5.74 -6.16
C SER A 426 25.00 4.75 -4.99
N LYS A 427 24.36 5.11 -3.88
CA LYS A 427 24.09 4.18 -2.79
C LYS A 427 22.72 3.51 -2.92
N LEU A 428 21.73 4.25 -3.43
CA LEU A 428 20.34 3.83 -3.51
C LEU A 428 20.09 2.86 -4.66
N CYS A 429 20.60 3.17 -5.85
CA CYS A 429 20.24 2.47 -7.07
C CYS A 429 20.93 1.11 -7.15
N ALA A 430 20.26 0.12 -7.73
CA ALA A 430 20.73 -1.28 -7.77
C ALA A 430 22.11 -1.47 -8.43
N HIS A 431 22.55 -0.54 -9.28
CA HIS A 431 23.83 -0.64 -9.99
C HIS A 431 24.97 0.16 -9.36
N HIS A 432 24.67 0.97 -8.35
CA HIS A 432 25.65 1.80 -7.64
C HIS A 432 26.50 2.76 -8.50
N ASP A 433 26.10 3.02 -9.75
CA ASP A 433 26.83 3.87 -10.70
C ASP A 433 26.35 5.32 -10.72
N GLY A 434 25.48 5.70 -9.78
CA GLY A 434 24.85 7.01 -9.73
C GLY A 434 23.62 7.13 -10.63
N THR A 435 23.22 6.04 -11.32
CA THR A 435 22.01 6.00 -12.14
C THR A 435 20.97 5.02 -11.60
N CYS A 436 19.70 5.34 -11.75
CA CYS A 436 18.56 4.50 -11.37
C CYS A 436 17.70 4.20 -12.60
N THR A 437 17.25 2.95 -12.73
CA THR A 437 16.14 2.61 -13.63
C THR A 437 14.82 2.97 -12.96
N VAL A 438 13.94 3.65 -13.67
CA VAL A 438 12.61 4.06 -13.20
C VAL A 438 11.55 3.58 -14.18
N GLY A 439 10.52 2.89 -13.67
CA GLY A 439 9.34 2.53 -14.45
C GLY A 439 8.15 3.45 -14.12
N LEU A 440 7.46 3.96 -15.14
CA LEU A 440 6.25 4.76 -15.00
C LEU A 440 5.02 3.98 -15.47
N PHE A 441 4.02 3.76 -14.62
CA PHE A 441 2.95 2.80 -14.88
C PHE A 441 1.60 3.48 -15.03
N ASN A 442 0.80 2.95 -15.94
CA ASN A 442 -0.62 3.31 -16.02
C ASN A 442 -1.46 2.58 -14.96
N MET A 443 -2.69 3.05 -14.78
CA MET A 443 -3.64 2.40 -13.89
C MET A 443 -4.06 1.03 -14.46
N PRO A 444 -4.10 -0.05 -13.65
CA PRO A 444 -4.59 -1.34 -14.11
C PRO A 444 -6.05 -1.26 -14.57
N ALA A 445 -6.39 -1.91 -15.69
CA ALA A 445 -7.72 -1.86 -16.29
C ALA A 445 -8.88 -2.17 -15.32
N ARG A 446 -8.66 -3.02 -14.32
CA ARG A 446 -9.68 -3.41 -13.32
C ARG A 446 -10.05 -2.30 -12.33
N ARG A 447 -9.21 -1.27 -12.14
CA ARG A 447 -9.49 -0.15 -11.21
C ARG A 447 -10.18 1.04 -11.87
N ALA A 448 -10.30 1.05 -13.20
CA ALA A 448 -10.91 2.14 -13.95
C ALA A 448 -12.45 2.11 -13.98
N ALA A 449 -13.09 1.33 -13.10
CA ALA A 449 -14.54 1.10 -13.10
C ALA A 449 -15.41 2.36 -12.81
N THR A 450 -14.81 3.54 -12.64
CA THR A 450 -15.51 4.80 -12.31
C THR A 450 -15.32 5.93 -13.34
N GLY A 451 -14.96 5.62 -14.59
CA GLY A 451 -14.96 6.60 -15.68
C GLY A 451 -13.63 7.32 -15.95
N ALA A 452 -12.54 6.89 -15.31
CA ALA A 452 -11.20 7.19 -15.80
C ALA A 452 -10.90 6.25 -16.97
N ALA A 453 -10.38 6.76 -18.09
CA ALA A 453 -9.99 5.92 -19.21
C ALA A 453 -8.86 4.96 -18.78
N ALA A 454 -9.19 3.71 -18.47
CA ALA A 454 -8.19 2.65 -18.44
C ALA A 454 -7.64 2.49 -19.85
N GLY A 455 -6.33 2.72 -20.01
CA GLY A 455 -5.64 2.19 -21.17
C GLY A 455 -5.77 0.66 -21.15
N ALA A 456 -6.29 0.06 -22.22
CA ALA A 456 -6.37 -1.39 -22.36
C ALA A 456 -5.00 -2.07 -22.34
N ALA A 457 -3.92 -1.31 -22.62
CA ALA A 457 -2.54 -1.77 -22.57
C ALA A 457 -1.94 -1.57 -21.17
N SER A 458 -1.20 -2.57 -20.68
CA SER A 458 -0.30 -2.41 -19.53
C SER A 458 0.95 -1.66 -19.99
N CYS A 459 1.15 -0.44 -19.50
CA CYS A 459 2.25 0.44 -19.88
C CYS A 459 3.23 0.60 -18.72
N CYS A 460 4.53 0.47 -19.00
CA CYS A 460 5.60 0.74 -18.04
C CYS A 460 6.87 1.30 -18.71
N PRO A 461 6.79 2.39 -19.51
CA PRO A 461 7.97 3.01 -20.10
C PRO A 461 9.06 3.23 -19.05
N LEU A 462 10.28 2.90 -19.44
CA LEU A 462 11.46 3.05 -18.57
C LEU A 462 12.13 4.40 -18.80
N SER A 463 12.70 4.94 -17.73
CA SER A 463 13.61 6.07 -17.77
C SER A 463 14.86 5.70 -17.00
N THR A 464 16.02 6.12 -17.49
CA THR A 464 17.26 6.10 -16.72
C THR A 464 17.50 7.50 -16.21
N ILE A 465 17.62 7.63 -14.89
CA ILE A 465 17.87 8.91 -14.22
C ILE A 465 19.26 8.90 -13.61
N GLY A 466 19.97 10.03 -13.69
CA GLY A 466 21.26 10.26 -13.06
C GLY A 466 21.38 11.73 -12.65
N LEU A 467 22.25 12.04 -11.69
CA LEU A 467 22.54 13.40 -11.24
C LEU A 467 23.68 14.04 -12.03
#